data_AF-A0A3B0TW37-F1
#
_entry.id   AF-A0A3B0TW37-F1
#
_cell.length_a   1.000
_cell.length_b   1.000
_cell.length_c   1.000
_cell.angle_alpha   90.00
_cell.angle_beta   90.00
_cell.angle_gamma   90.00
#
_symmetry.space_group_name_H-M   'P 1'
#
loop_
_entity.id
_entity.type
_entity.pdbx_description
1 polymer ?
#
loop_
_entity_poly.entity_id
_entity_poly.type
_entity_poly.pdbx_seq_one_letter_code
_entity_poly.pdbx_strand_id
1 'polypeptide(L)'
;MSELFGEIVKVGKELSEAWPKIIDFYQNAEGPNGEKFNLEAAIPSTDKGLWWFDERILAISVLLASFEKVKLDAGAPLPDSFVARLKASSEGLLAQLNSLSTHVDQVGNSAINNLTPSNWVVALAPNNQQINFASFLQNLVASIEGCLESYYPVAGLVKSEGIEGFSAAVREFSEKSETVRKNVKVINAAKTRAQNQTEEIEKLKLASETDHKTVTDLLEVISKRAGEIEGFYTNTQSTVEAIDAIKNAADALKNEVDSYREDFAEFQEKLEKRNTAFSNLRTDTENLFANLTSREQETADIIANANEMLAGATNAGLATTFDKTVKVLSGKLGWASWGFYFSILLLSLSAVPLGVYMLAATIDLSQSTNGLPFSIQSGNLNPATTVALFLLMVPTIWLTRFAAARHHQLFQLKEHYQFKYSLAMAVDGFKKQSPRYADEVAAVTFQNLSFNPADKLSGKGAVSDHPNRLLTKIMDQFGMNENGESK
;
A
#
# COMPACT_ATOMS: atom_id res chain seq x y z
N MET A 1 -1.51 -114.72 29.35
CA MET A 1 -1.96 -115.42 30.58
C MET A 1 -3.07 -116.43 30.34
N SER A 2 -4.23 -116.06 29.76
CA SER A 2 -5.31 -117.03 29.49
C SER A 2 -4.88 -118.24 28.64
N GLU A 3 -4.02 -118.01 27.63
CA GLU A 3 -3.42 -119.06 26.81
C GLU A 3 -2.58 -120.06 27.63
N LEU A 4 -1.72 -119.56 28.54
CA LEU A 4 -0.87 -120.40 29.39
C LEU A 4 -1.67 -121.31 30.32
N PHE A 5 -2.78 -120.82 30.88
CA PHE A 5 -3.67 -121.65 31.68
C PHE A 5 -4.39 -122.72 30.85
N GLY A 6 -4.76 -122.38 29.61
CA GLY A 6 -5.30 -123.36 28.66
C GLY A 6 -4.34 -124.52 28.40
N GLU A 7 -3.05 -124.24 28.23
CA GLU A 7 -2.01 -125.25 28.07
C GLU A 7 -1.83 -126.12 29.32
N ILE A 8 -1.82 -125.53 30.52
CA ILE A 8 -1.73 -126.27 31.79
C ILE A 8 -2.92 -127.22 31.98
N VAL A 9 -4.14 -126.77 31.67
CA VAL A 9 -5.36 -127.59 31.74
C VAL A 9 -5.28 -128.76 30.76
N LYS A 10 -4.75 -128.53 29.56
CA LYS A 10 -4.54 -129.59 28.55
C LYS A 10 -3.60 -130.67 29.08
N VAL A 11 -2.48 -130.28 29.68
CA VAL A 11 -1.53 -131.23 30.31
C VAL A 11 -2.21 -132.06 31.40
N GLY A 12 -3.04 -131.43 32.25
CA GLY A 12 -3.83 -132.16 33.25
C GLY A 12 -4.71 -133.26 32.66
N LYS A 13 -5.41 -132.98 31.54
CA LYS A 13 -6.24 -133.96 30.84
C LYS A 13 -5.38 -135.11 30.27
N GLU A 14 -4.25 -134.79 29.65
CA GLU A 14 -3.34 -135.81 29.08
C GLU A 14 -2.75 -136.73 30.17
N LEU A 15 -2.42 -136.20 31.35
CA LEU A 15 -1.98 -137.01 32.50
C LEU A 15 -3.07 -138.02 32.93
N SER A 16 -4.33 -137.58 32.99
CA SER A 16 -5.46 -138.43 33.40
C SER A 16 -5.76 -139.57 32.40
N GLU A 17 -5.41 -139.38 31.12
CA GLU A 17 -5.60 -140.38 30.07
C GLU A 17 -4.43 -141.37 29.96
N ALA A 18 -3.21 -140.92 30.20
CA ALA A 18 -2.00 -141.74 30.06
C ALA A 18 -1.80 -142.70 31.23
N TRP A 19 -2.06 -142.25 32.46
CA TRP A 19 -1.74 -143.02 33.66
C TRP A 19 -2.51 -144.35 33.83
N PRO A 20 -3.83 -144.44 33.55
CA PRO A 20 -4.57 -145.70 33.68
C PRO A 20 -3.98 -146.84 32.83
N LYS A 21 -3.42 -146.52 31.65
CA LYS A 21 -2.77 -147.51 30.78
C LYS A 21 -1.49 -148.08 31.40
N ILE A 22 -0.71 -147.22 32.06
CA ILE A 22 0.52 -147.60 32.77
C ILE A 22 0.20 -148.49 33.98
N ILE A 23 -0.84 -148.14 34.74
CA ILE A 23 -1.31 -148.94 35.88
C ILE A 23 -1.79 -150.33 35.42
N ASP A 24 -2.61 -150.39 34.37
CA ASP A 24 -3.15 -151.64 33.85
C ASP A 24 -2.02 -152.60 33.43
N PHE A 25 -0.96 -152.07 32.81
CA PHE A 25 0.23 -152.85 32.52
C PHE A 25 0.87 -153.44 33.78
N TYR A 26 1.11 -152.66 34.83
CA TYR A 26 1.73 -153.19 36.05
C TYR A 26 0.88 -154.25 36.75
N GLN A 27 -0.46 -154.14 36.65
CA GLN A 27 -1.39 -155.11 37.22
C GLN A 27 -1.43 -156.43 36.45
N ASN A 28 -1.27 -156.37 35.13
CA ASN A 28 -1.45 -157.52 34.23
C ASN A 28 -0.12 -158.13 33.74
N ALA A 29 1.02 -157.46 33.90
CA ALA A 29 2.32 -157.96 33.46
C ALA A 29 2.71 -159.24 34.22
N GLU A 30 2.98 -160.30 33.46
CA GLU A 30 3.32 -161.63 33.97
C GLU A 30 4.55 -162.17 33.23
N GLY A 31 5.57 -162.60 34.00
CA GLY A 31 6.77 -163.23 33.46
C GLY A 31 6.53 -164.69 33.03
N PRO A 32 7.49 -165.33 32.33
CA PRO A 32 7.35 -166.71 31.84
C PRO A 32 7.00 -167.75 32.91
N ASN A 33 7.37 -167.47 34.17
CA ASN A 33 7.15 -168.34 35.32
C ASN A 33 5.92 -167.95 36.16
N GLY A 34 5.06 -167.06 35.67
CA GLY A 34 3.92 -166.53 36.42
C GLY A 34 4.26 -165.42 37.42
N GLU A 35 5.49 -164.88 37.36
CA GLU A 35 5.96 -163.82 38.24
C GLU A 35 5.27 -162.49 37.90
N LYS A 36 4.70 -161.81 38.90
CA LYS A 36 4.06 -160.49 38.75
C LYS A 36 4.80 -159.44 39.58
N PHE A 37 4.66 -158.18 39.22
CA PHE A 37 5.14 -157.08 40.07
C PHE A 37 4.46 -157.13 41.44
N ASN A 38 5.23 -156.91 42.50
CA ASN A 38 4.67 -156.75 43.84
C ASN A 38 4.18 -155.31 44.01
N LEU A 39 2.89 -155.08 43.78
CA LEU A 39 2.28 -153.74 43.82
C LEU A 39 2.16 -153.17 45.24
N GLU A 40 2.19 -154.03 46.26
CA GLU A 40 2.11 -153.65 47.68
C GLU A 40 3.48 -153.29 48.26
N ALA A 41 4.57 -153.80 47.67
CA ALA A 41 5.92 -153.47 48.08
C ALA A 41 6.32 -152.06 47.63
N ALA A 42 7.18 -151.42 48.42
CA ALA A 42 7.80 -150.17 48.04
C ALA A 42 8.67 -150.39 46.79
N ILE A 43 8.55 -149.48 45.82
CA ILE A 43 9.42 -149.49 44.62
C ILE A 43 10.85 -149.17 45.09
N PRO A 44 11.88 -149.88 44.60
CA PRO A 44 13.26 -149.66 45.02
C PRO A 44 13.65 -148.18 45.03
N SER A 45 14.23 -147.73 46.15
CA SER A 45 14.66 -146.35 46.42
C SER A 45 13.57 -145.27 46.44
N THR A 46 12.29 -145.63 46.34
CA THR A 46 11.17 -144.77 46.72
C THR A 46 10.46 -145.46 47.87
N ASP A 47 10.32 -144.83 49.02
CA ASP A 47 9.53 -145.37 50.14
C ASP A 47 8.02 -145.47 49.84
N LYS A 48 7.64 -145.53 48.55
CA LYS A 48 6.29 -145.41 47.99
C LYS A 48 5.93 -146.70 47.25
N GLY A 49 4.70 -147.16 47.46
CA GLY A 49 4.09 -148.20 46.62
C GLY A 49 3.43 -147.60 45.38
N LEU A 50 2.99 -148.44 44.45
CA LEU A 50 2.36 -147.97 43.20
C LEU A 50 1.07 -147.16 43.43
N TRP A 51 0.33 -147.50 44.50
CA TRP A 51 -0.87 -146.77 44.93
C TRP A 51 -0.62 -145.27 45.18
N TRP A 52 0.57 -144.89 45.64
CA TRP A 52 0.92 -143.50 45.89
C TRP A 52 0.99 -142.70 44.59
N PHE A 53 1.55 -143.29 43.52
CA PHE A 53 1.61 -142.64 42.22
C PHE A 53 0.20 -142.48 41.63
N ASP A 54 -0.66 -143.49 41.83
CA ASP A 54 -2.03 -143.45 41.37
C ASP A 54 -2.83 -142.29 41.95
N GLU A 55 -2.82 -142.17 43.28
CA GLU A 55 -3.47 -141.06 43.97
C GLU A 55 -2.89 -139.70 43.55
N ARG A 56 -1.57 -139.60 43.42
CA ARG A 56 -0.89 -138.32 43.16
C ARG A 56 -1.04 -137.83 41.74
N ILE A 57 -0.93 -138.71 40.75
CA ILE A 57 -1.07 -138.32 39.34
C ILE A 57 -2.53 -137.95 39.05
N LEU A 58 -3.48 -138.73 39.57
CA LEU A 58 -4.90 -138.39 39.46
C LEU A 58 -5.21 -137.07 40.18
N ALA A 59 -4.71 -136.87 41.40
CA ALA A 59 -4.89 -135.61 42.11
C ALA A 59 -4.32 -134.42 41.33
N ILE A 60 -3.09 -134.52 40.81
CA ILE A 60 -2.49 -133.46 40.00
C ILE A 60 -3.31 -133.19 38.75
N SER A 61 -3.78 -134.23 38.05
CA SER A 61 -4.60 -134.05 36.85
C SER A 61 -5.86 -133.21 37.11
N VAL A 62 -6.53 -133.48 38.24
CA VAL A 62 -7.72 -132.73 38.70
C VAL A 62 -7.35 -131.31 39.13
N LEU A 63 -6.23 -131.15 39.85
CA LEU A 63 -5.75 -129.84 40.28
C LEU A 63 -5.41 -128.94 39.09
N LEU A 64 -4.70 -129.45 38.09
CA LEU A 64 -4.38 -128.71 36.86
C LEU A 64 -5.65 -128.40 36.05
N ALA A 65 -6.59 -129.34 35.96
CA ALA A 65 -7.88 -129.12 35.30
C ALA A 65 -8.74 -128.04 36.00
N SER A 66 -8.54 -127.81 37.31
CA SER A 66 -9.29 -126.80 38.06
C SER A 66 -9.09 -125.36 37.55
N PHE A 67 -8.02 -125.10 36.78
CA PHE A 67 -7.78 -123.81 36.15
C PHE A 67 -8.67 -123.53 34.92
N GLU A 68 -9.44 -124.51 34.41
CA GLU A 68 -10.32 -124.33 33.24
C GLU A 68 -11.37 -123.22 33.45
N LYS A 69 -11.79 -123.01 34.69
CA LYS A 69 -12.80 -121.99 35.05
C LYS A 69 -12.21 -120.62 35.34
N VAL A 70 -10.89 -120.47 35.30
CA VAL A 70 -10.21 -119.24 35.68
C VAL A 70 -10.20 -118.27 34.52
N LYS A 71 -10.96 -117.17 34.66
CA LYS A 71 -10.97 -116.05 33.72
C LYS A 71 -10.11 -114.93 34.30
N LEU A 72 -8.83 -114.93 33.95
CA LEU A 72 -7.93 -113.83 34.30
C LEU A 72 -7.81 -112.87 33.13
N ASP A 73 -8.15 -111.61 33.39
CA ASP A 73 -7.90 -110.52 32.47
C ASP A 73 -6.40 -110.25 32.32
N ALA A 74 -5.99 -109.65 31.19
CA ALA A 74 -4.60 -109.40 30.84
C ALA A 74 -3.81 -108.52 31.85
N GLY A 75 -4.49 -107.94 32.85
CA GLY A 75 -3.91 -107.11 33.91
C GLY A 75 -3.90 -107.74 35.30
N ALA A 76 -4.17 -109.05 35.43
CA ALA A 76 -4.12 -109.69 36.74
C ALA A 76 -2.70 -109.62 37.34
N PRO A 77 -2.55 -109.33 38.64
CA PRO A 77 -1.26 -109.22 39.35
C PRO A 77 -0.64 -110.59 39.64
N LEU A 78 -0.69 -111.50 38.67
CA LEU A 78 -0.09 -112.82 38.79
C LEU A 78 1.31 -112.76 38.14
N PRO A 79 2.39 -113.03 38.89
CA PRO A 79 3.73 -113.03 38.32
C PRO A 79 3.82 -114.04 37.18
N ASP A 80 4.18 -113.57 35.97
CA ASP A 80 4.35 -114.43 34.80
C ASP A 80 5.32 -115.60 35.08
N SER A 81 6.30 -115.36 35.95
CA SER A 81 7.27 -116.37 36.39
C SER A 81 6.64 -117.56 37.13
N PHE A 82 5.53 -117.37 37.85
CA PHE A 82 4.85 -118.45 38.57
C PHE A 82 4.04 -119.33 37.62
N VAL A 83 3.30 -118.71 36.70
CA VAL A 83 2.51 -119.43 35.68
C VAL A 83 3.44 -120.19 34.73
N ALA A 84 4.54 -119.55 34.29
CA ALA A 84 5.53 -120.19 33.43
C ALA A 84 6.20 -121.40 34.12
N ARG A 85 6.49 -121.31 35.44
CA ARG A 85 7.06 -122.42 36.20
C ARG A 85 6.09 -123.59 36.35
N LEU A 86 4.81 -123.32 36.64
CA LEU A 86 3.77 -124.35 36.71
C LEU A 86 3.56 -125.05 35.37
N LYS A 87 3.57 -124.29 34.28
CA LYS A 87 3.53 -124.87 32.93
C LYS A 87 4.70 -125.83 32.72
N ALA A 88 5.93 -125.35 32.92
CA ALA A 88 7.13 -126.15 32.70
C ALA A 88 7.18 -127.42 33.59
N SER A 89 6.76 -127.33 34.85
CA SER A 89 6.73 -128.49 35.75
C SER A 89 5.65 -129.51 35.36
N SER A 90 4.47 -129.04 34.94
CA SER A 90 3.40 -129.92 34.45
C SER A 90 3.78 -130.64 33.15
N GLU A 91 4.41 -129.93 32.21
CA GLU A 91 4.94 -130.52 30.97
C GLU A 91 6.07 -131.51 31.26
N GLY A 92 6.94 -131.19 32.22
CA GLY A 92 7.98 -132.10 32.69
C GLY A 92 7.41 -133.39 33.27
N LEU A 93 6.35 -133.30 34.10
CA LEU A 93 5.65 -134.46 34.63
C LEU A 93 5.03 -135.31 33.53
N LEU A 94 4.34 -134.69 32.56
CA LEU A 94 3.77 -135.39 31.42
C LEU A 94 4.84 -136.05 30.55
N ALA A 95 5.99 -135.41 30.35
CA ALA A 95 7.10 -135.99 29.61
C ALA A 95 7.66 -137.24 30.30
N GLN A 96 7.79 -137.24 31.63
CA GLN A 96 8.17 -138.44 32.38
C GLN A 96 7.12 -139.55 32.26
N LEU A 97 5.84 -139.19 32.33
CA LEU A 97 4.74 -140.14 32.18
C LEU A 97 4.71 -140.79 30.78
N ASN A 98 4.89 -139.99 29.73
CA ASN A 98 4.93 -140.48 28.35
C ASN A 98 6.17 -141.34 28.08
N SER A 99 7.31 -140.97 28.66
CA SER A 99 8.52 -141.81 28.63
C SER A 99 8.25 -143.16 29.28
N LEU A 100 7.60 -143.18 30.45
CA LEU A 100 7.19 -144.41 31.12
C LEU A 100 6.20 -145.23 30.27
N SER A 101 5.17 -144.58 29.70
CA SER A 101 4.21 -145.23 28.80
C SER A 101 4.90 -145.88 27.60
N THR A 102 5.89 -145.22 26.99
CA THR A 102 6.63 -145.76 25.84
C THR A 102 7.36 -147.05 26.20
N HIS A 103 7.96 -147.11 27.40
CA HIS A 103 8.63 -148.33 27.86
C HIS A 103 7.63 -149.43 28.25
N VAL A 104 6.48 -149.05 28.82
CA VAL A 104 5.36 -149.97 29.05
C VAL A 104 4.89 -150.59 27.74
N ASP A 105 4.66 -149.79 26.70
CA ASP A 105 4.24 -150.25 25.38
C ASP A 105 5.31 -151.13 24.71
N GLN A 106 6.60 -150.79 24.89
CA GLN A 106 7.70 -151.60 24.39
C GLN A 106 7.69 -153.01 25.02
N VAL A 107 7.44 -153.10 26.33
CA VAL A 107 7.32 -154.39 27.02
C VAL A 107 6.05 -155.12 26.60
N GLY A 108 4.90 -154.44 26.53
CA GLY A 108 3.63 -155.05 26.12
C GLY A 108 3.64 -155.65 24.71
N ASN A 109 4.46 -155.09 23.81
CA ASN A 109 4.62 -155.58 22.44
C ASN A 109 5.76 -156.62 22.26
N SER A 110 6.49 -156.96 23.33
CA SER A 110 7.65 -157.85 23.29
C SER A 110 7.46 -159.07 24.18
N ALA A 111 8.06 -160.21 23.83
CA ALA A 111 8.06 -161.37 24.72
C ALA A 111 8.97 -161.10 25.93
N ILE A 112 8.43 -161.23 27.15
CA ILE A 112 9.20 -161.12 28.39
C ILE A 112 10.06 -162.38 28.56
N ASN A 113 11.38 -162.21 28.66
CA ASN A 113 12.32 -163.32 28.90
C ASN A 113 12.49 -163.60 30.40
N ASN A 114 12.48 -162.54 31.21
CA ASN A 114 12.60 -162.63 32.67
C ASN A 114 11.96 -161.40 33.31
N LEU A 115 11.28 -161.57 34.45
CA LEU A 115 10.73 -160.48 35.26
C LEU A 115 11.29 -160.64 36.67
N THR A 116 11.97 -159.62 37.19
CA THR A 116 12.49 -159.62 38.57
C THR A 116 11.58 -158.74 39.44
N PRO A 117 10.60 -159.30 40.18
CA PRO A 117 9.60 -158.49 40.88
C PRO A 117 10.18 -157.55 41.93
N SER A 118 11.23 -157.99 42.65
CA SER A 118 11.84 -157.23 43.75
C SER A 118 12.58 -155.98 43.29
N ASN A 119 13.15 -156.01 42.08
CA ASN A 119 13.94 -154.90 41.53
C ASN A 119 13.19 -154.11 40.46
N TRP A 120 11.95 -154.50 40.13
CA TRP A 120 11.15 -153.88 39.08
C TRP A 120 11.85 -153.86 37.71
N VAL A 121 12.61 -154.92 37.39
CA VAL A 121 13.34 -155.07 36.13
C VAL A 121 12.69 -156.12 35.25
N VAL A 122 12.45 -155.77 33.99
CA VAL A 122 11.98 -156.69 32.95
C VAL A 122 13.07 -156.85 31.89
N ALA A 123 13.40 -158.10 31.56
CA ALA A 123 14.31 -158.42 30.47
C ALA A 123 13.50 -158.93 29.25
N LEU A 124 13.72 -158.33 28.08
CA LEU A 124 13.00 -158.65 26.85
C LEU A 124 13.76 -159.66 25.98
N ALA A 125 13.05 -160.57 25.32
CA ALA A 125 13.63 -161.46 24.31
C ALA A 125 13.63 -160.78 22.91
N PRO A 126 14.59 -161.10 22.02
CA PRO A 126 15.72 -162.03 22.18
C PRO A 126 17.02 -161.35 22.66
N ASN A 127 17.07 -160.02 22.73
CA ASN A 127 18.29 -159.25 22.97
C ASN A 127 18.64 -159.08 24.46
N ASN A 128 17.82 -159.62 25.38
CA ASN A 128 17.96 -159.49 26.82
C ASN A 128 18.08 -158.03 27.29
N GLN A 129 17.45 -157.10 26.57
CA GLN A 129 17.40 -155.70 26.96
C GLN A 129 16.66 -155.59 28.30
N GLN A 130 17.33 -155.01 29.30
CA GLN A 130 16.76 -154.79 30.62
C GLN A 130 16.13 -153.40 30.69
N ILE A 131 14.86 -153.35 31.06
CA ILE A 131 14.13 -152.13 31.36
C ILE A 131 13.93 -152.09 32.88
N ASN A 132 14.48 -151.06 33.52
CA ASN A 132 14.34 -150.83 34.95
C ASN A 132 13.22 -149.82 35.21
N PHE A 133 12.05 -150.31 35.63
CA PHE A 133 10.91 -149.47 35.93
C PHE A 133 11.08 -148.65 37.22
N ALA A 134 11.90 -149.11 38.17
CA ALA A 134 12.13 -148.36 39.41
C ALA A 134 12.76 -146.99 39.14
N SER A 135 13.72 -146.88 38.20
CA SER A 135 14.34 -145.59 37.87
C SER A 135 13.35 -144.60 37.23
N PHE A 136 12.41 -145.08 36.42
CA PHE A 136 11.38 -144.21 35.85
C PHE A 136 10.39 -143.73 36.91
N LEU A 137 9.99 -144.62 37.82
CA LEU A 137 9.10 -144.28 38.93
C LEU A 137 9.78 -143.31 39.91
N GLN A 138 11.10 -143.43 40.17
CA GLN A 138 11.87 -142.45 40.95
C GLN A 138 11.84 -141.05 40.32
N ASN A 139 12.08 -140.95 39.01
CA ASN A 139 12.03 -139.66 38.30
C ASN A 139 10.61 -139.06 38.31
N LEU A 140 9.60 -139.93 38.30
CA LEU A 140 8.20 -139.53 38.38
C LEU A 140 7.87 -138.91 39.76
N VAL A 141 8.43 -139.44 40.87
CA VAL A 141 8.29 -138.82 42.20
C VAL A 141 8.77 -137.37 42.19
N ALA A 142 10.00 -137.12 41.69
CA ALA A 142 10.57 -135.78 41.65
C ALA A 142 9.72 -134.81 40.80
N SER A 143 9.14 -135.31 39.70
CA SER A 143 8.30 -134.51 38.80
C SER A 143 6.92 -134.23 39.39
N ILE A 144 6.35 -135.18 40.13
CA ILE A 144 5.09 -135.01 40.89
C ILE A 144 5.26 -133.91 41.94
N GLU A 145 6.31 -133.98 42.76
CA GLU A 145 6.56 -132.99 43.80
C GLU A 145 6.85 -131.60 43.21
N GLY A 146 7.68 -131.52 42.16
CA GLY A 146 7.94 -130.25 41.46
C GLY A 146 6.69 -129.63 40.85
N CYS A 147 5.77 -130.45 40.32
CA CYS A 147 4.48 -129.97 39.82
C CYS A 147 3.62 -129.41 40.96
N LEU A 148 3.52 -130.09 42.10
CA LEU A 148 2.75 -129.63 43.26
C LEU A 148 3.33 -128.34 43.87
N GLU A 149 4.65 -128.25 44.04
CA GLU A 149 5.32 -127.06 44.57
C GLU A 149 5.05 -125.81 43.71
N SER A 150 5.01 -125.97 42.39
CA SER A 150 4.68 -124.88 41.47
C SER A 150 3.18 -124.58 41.39
N TYR A 151 2.32 -125.55 41.71
CA TYR A 151 0.86 -125.39 41.69
C TYR A 151 0.36 -124.50 42.83
N TYR A 152 0.82 -124.74 44.07
CA TYR A 152 0.27 -124.04 45.24
C TYR A 152 0.37 -122.51 45.20
N PRO A 153 1.49 -121.88 44.77
CA PRO A 153 1.59 -120.43 44.66
C PRO A 153 0.59 -119.84 43.66
N VAL A 154 0.40 -120.52 42.52
CA VAL A 154 -0.54 -120.08 41.48
C VAL A 154 -1.98 -120.24 41.97
N ALA A 155 -2.31 -121.41 42.54
CA ALA A 155 -3.65 -121.69 43.05
C ALA A 155 -4.06 -120.75 44.20
N GLY A 156 -3.13 -120.43 45.11
CA GLY A 156 -3.38 -119.54 46.24
C GLY A 156 -3.67 -118.10 45.81
N LEU A 157 -2.97 -117.62 44.78
CA LEU A 157 -3.22 -116.29 44.23
C LEU A 157 -4.56 -116.27 43.47
N VAL A 158 -4.74 -117.18 42.52
CA VAL A 158 -5.91 -117.20 41.64
C VAL A 158 -7.24 -117.39 42.38
N LYS A 159 -7.24 -118.12 43.52
CA LYS A 159 -8.45 -118.34 44.33
C LYS A 159 -8.72 -117.23 45.35
N SER A 160 -7.87 -116.22 45.46
CA SER A 160 -8.10 -115.11 46.40
C SER A 160 -9.15 -114.14 45.85
N GLU A 161 -10.19 -113.85 46.65
CA GLU A 161 -11.30 -112.96 46.26
C GLU A 161 -10.87 -111.52 45.91
N GLY A 162 -9.64 -111.11 46.25
CA GLY A 162 -9.15 -109.73 46.08
C GLY A 162 -8.45 -109.41 44.75
N ILE A 163 -8.15 -110.41 43.90
CA ILE A 163 -7.35 -110.18 42.68
C ILE A 163 -8.10 -109.35 41.64
N GLU A 164 -9.41 -109.58 41.48
CA GLU A 164 -10.22 -108.81 40.52
C GLU A 164 -10.27 -107.32 40.92
N GLY A 165 -10.54 -107.04 42.20
CA GLY A 165 -10.56 -105.67 42.73
C GLY A 165 -9.22 -104.94 42.61
N PHE A 166 -8.10 -105.62 42.86
CA PHE A 166 -6.77 -105.04 42.68
C PHE A 166 -6.46 -104.76 41.21
N SER A 167 -6.78 -105.68 40.30
CA SER A 167 -6.54 -105.50 38.87
C SER A 167 -7.32 -104.31 38.29
N ALA A 168 -8.57 -104.12 38.73
CA ALA A 168 -9.39 -102.98 38.36
C ALA A 168 -8.79 -101.66 38.87
N ALA A 169 -8.31 -101.63 40.12
CA ALA A 169 -7.66 -100.46 40.70
C ALA A 169 -6.35 -100.08 39.98
N VAL A 170 -5.54 -101.07 39.59
CA VAL A 170 -4.30 -100.84 38.82
C VAL A 170 -4.61 -100.25 37.44
N ARG A 171 -5.69 -100.70 36.78
CA ARG A 171 -6.11 -100.14 35.49
C ARG A 171 -6.54 -98.68 35.62
N GLU A 172 -7.40 -98.39 36.61
CA GLU A 172 -7.85 -97.02 36.87
C GLU A 172 -6.67 -96.09 37.19
N PHE A 173 -5.70 -96.56 37.97
CA PHE A 173 -4.48 -95.82 38.27
C PHE A 173 -3.65 -95.54 37.00
N SER A 174 -3.49 -96.53 36.12
CA SER A 174 -2.76 -96.38 34.86
C SER A 174 -3.40 -95.34 33.94
N GLU A 175 -4.72 -95.41 33.74
CA GLU A 175 -5.49 -94.45 32.93
C GLU A 175 -5.39 -93.03 33.49
N LYS A 176 -5.52 -92.87 34.81
CA LYS A 176 -5.34 -91.57 35.48
C LYS A 176 -3.92 -91.05 35.35
N SER A 177 -2.91 -91.91 35.50
CA SER A 177 -1.49 -91.54 35.34
C SER A 177 -1.18 -91.05 33.93
N GLU A 178 -1.74 -91.70 32.90
CA GLU A 178 -1.59 -91.25 31.51
C GLU A 178 -2.24 -89.89 31.29
N THR A 179 -3.43 -89.68 31.85
CA THR A 179 -4.14 -88.39 31.79
C THR A 179 -3.33 -87.28 32.47
N VAL A 180 -2.74 -87.55 33.64
CA VAL A 180 -1.85 -86.61 34.33
C VAL A 180 -0.64 -86.27 33.47
N ARG A 181 0.00 -87.25 32.83
CA ARG A 181 1.13 -87.00 31.91
C ARG A 181 0.73 -86.12 30.72
N LYS A 182 -0.46 -86.32 30.13
CA LYS A 182 -0.98 -85.47 29.05
C LYS A 182 -1.20 -84.04 29.53
N ASN A 183 -1.81 -83.86 30.70
CA ASN A 183 -2.05 -82.53 31.28
C ASN A 183 -0.75 -81.78 31.60
N VAL A 184 0.28 -82.46 32.13
CA VAL A 184 1.59 -81.85 32.37
C VAL A 184 2.23 -81.32 31.07
N LYS A 185 2.13 -82.06 29.96
CA LYS A 185 2.62 -81.57 28.65
C LYS A 185 1.89 -80.31 28.20
N VAL A 186 0.56 -80.28 28.34
CA VAL A 186 -0.27 -79.11 27.98
C VAL A 186 0.09 -77.90 28.85
N ILE A 187 0.23 -78.09 30.16
CA ILE A 187 0.60 -77.03 31.11
C ILE A 187 1.97 -76.45 30.77
N ASN A 188 2.96 -77.30 30.46
CA ASN A 188 4.29 -76.81 30.08
C ASN A 188 4.27 -76.02 28.76
N ALA A 189 3.52 -76.49 27.76
CA ALA A 189 3.34 -75.74 26.51
C ALA A 189 2.63 -74.39 26.74
N ALA A 190 1.62 -74.36 27.59
CA ALA A 190 0.93 -73.13 27.97
C ALA A 190 1.85 -72.16 28.73
N LYS A 191 2.70 -72.67 29.64
CA LYS A 191 3.71 -71.89 30.34
C LYS A 191 4.68 -71.21 29.37
N THR A 192 5.23 -71.95 28.40
CA THR A 192 6.13 -71.38 27.39
C THR A 192 5.44 -70.30 26.55
N ARG A 193 4.18 -70.52 26.14
CA ARG A 193 3.41 -69.48 25.42
C ARG A 193 3.22 -68.22 26.25
N ALA A 194 2.85 -68.37 27.53
CA ALA A 194 2.67 -67.24 28.44
C ALA A 194 3.98 -66.45 28.66
N GLN A 195 5.13 -67.14 28.73
CA GLN A 195 6.44 -66.49 28.82
C GLN A 195 6.74 -65.67 27.56
N ASN A 196 6.56 -66.26 26.37
CA ASN A 196 6.79 -65.56 25.11
C ASN A 196 5.87 -64.33 24.96
N GLN A 197 4.59 -64.45 25.35
CA GLN A 197 3.64 -63.32 25.32
C GLN A 197 4.05 -62.21 26.30
N THR A 198 4.58 -62.56 27.47
CA THR A 198 5.07 -61.57 28.44
C THR A 198 6.25 -60.77 27.87
N GLU A 199 7.19 -61.44 27.20
CA GLU A 199 8.33 -60.77 26.55
C GLU A 199 7.89 -59.84 25.40
N GLU A 200 6.86 -60.23 24.64
CA GLU A 200 6.29 -59.40 23.58
C GLU A 200 5.56 -58.17 24.13
N ILE A 201 4.80 -58.33 25.22
CA ILE A 201 4.14 -57.23 25.92
C ILE A 201 5.17 -56.24 26.47
N GLU A 202 6.30 -56.71 27.01
CA GLU A 202 7.36 -55.84 27.52
C GLU A 202 8.00 -55.01 26.40
N LYS A 203 8.25 -55.62 25.23
CA LYS A 203 8.74 -54.90 24.03
C LYS A 203 7.75 -53.85 23.55
N LEU A 204 6.46 -54.20 23.48
CA LEU A 204 5.40 -53.26 23.07
C LEU A 204 5.25 -52.11 24.06
N LYS A 205 5.41 -52.37 25.37
CA LYS A 205 5.38 -51.32 26.39
C LYS A 205 6.53 -50.32 26.21
N LEU A 206 7.76 -50.79 25.99
CA LEU A 206 8.91 -49.91 25.75
C LEU A 206 8.75 -49.07 24.48
N ALA A 207 8.23 -49.67 23.40
CA ALA A 207 7.91 -48.95 22.18
C ALA A 207 6.85 -47.86 22.43
N SER A 208 5.77 -48.20 23.15
CA SER A 208 4.71 -47.24 23.50
C SER A 208 5.20 -46.10 24.39
N GLU A 209 6.12 -46.35 25.33
CA GLU A 209 6.74 -45.29 26.15
C GLU A 209 7.61 -44.35 25.31
N THR A 210 8.33 -44.91 24.33
CA THR A 210 9.14 -44.13 23.38
C THR A 210 8.23 -43.25 22.52
N ASP A 211 7.19 -43.83 21.94
CA ASP A 211 6.21 -43.09 21.13
C ASP A 211 5.55 -41.98 21.95
N HIS A 212 5.14 -42.26 23.19
CA HIS A 212 4.56 -41.25 24.09
C HIS A 212 5.50 -40.07 24.35
N LYS A 213 6.79 -40.33 24.54
CA LYS A 213 7.80 -39.28 24.67
C LYS A 213 7.90 -38.44 23.40
N THR A 214 7.97 -39.06 22.22
CA THR A 214 8.04 -38.32 20.95
C THR A 214 6.80 -37.45 20.70
N VAL A 215 5.61 -37.94 21.04
CA VAL A 215 4.36 -37.17 20.94
C VAL A 215 4.38 -35.98 21.89
N THR A 216 4.88 -36.16 23.11
CA THR A 216 5.01 -35.08 24.10
C THR A 216 5.98 -34.00 23.61
N ASP A 217 7.15 -34.39 23.10
CA ASP A 217 8.15 -33.48 22.55
C ASP A 217 7.59 -32.71 21.34
N LEU A 218 6.85 -33.39 20.44
CA LEU A 218 6.18 -32.74 19.31
C LEU A 218 5.11 -31.74 19.75
N LEU A 219 4.37 -32.04 20.81
CA LEU A 219 3.34 -31.16 21.34
C LEU A 219 3.94 -29.88 21.95
N GLU A 220 5.10 -29.98 22.60
CA GLU A 220 5.87 -28.82 23.06
C GLU A 220 6.38 -27.96 21.89
N VAL A 221 6.88 -28.59 20.82
CA VAL A 221 7.30 -27.85 19.62
C VAL A 221 6.12 -27.14 18.95
N ILE A 222 4.98 -27.81 18.84
CA ILE A 222 3.76 -27.23 18.25
C ILE A 222 3.26 -26.06 19.09
N SER A 223 3.23 -26.20 20.42
CA SER A 223 2.75 -25.12 21.31
C SER A 223 3.67 -23.88 21.23
N LYS A 224 4.99 -24.08 21.19
CA LYS A 224 5.94 -22.99 20.99
C LYS A 224 5.74 -22.28 19.64
N ARG A 225 5.62 -23.05 18.55
CA ARG A 225 5.37 -22.47 17.22
C ARG A 225 4.04 -21.74 17.13
N ALA A 226 3.00 -22.25 17.80
CA ALA A 226 1.71 -21.56 17.87
C ALA A 226 1.84 -20.18 18.54
N GLY A 227 2.58 -20.10 19.65
CA GLY A 227 2.87 -18.81 20.30
C GLY A 227 3.69 -17.86 19.42
N GLU A 228 4.69 -18.37 18.68
CA GLU A 228 5.44 -17.57 17.71
C GLU A 228 4.55 -17.03 16.57
N ILE A 229 3.64 -17.86 16.03
CA ILE A 229 2.68 -17.47 14.99
C ILE A 229 1.71 -16.39 15.51
N GLU A 230 1.22 -16.52 16.74
CA GLU A 230 0.36 -15.51 17.36
C GLU A 230 1.10 -14.16 17.53
N GLY A 231 2.39 -14.21 17.92
CA GLY A 231 3.26 -13.05 17.94
C GLY A 231 3.46 -12.42 16.55
N PHE A 232 3.68 -13.23 15.51
CA PHE A 232 3.77 -12.72 14.14
C PHE A 232 2.45 -12.13 13.63
N TYR A 233 1.32 -12.74 13.97
CA TYR A 233 -0.01 -12.27 13.58
C TYR A 233 -0.29 -10.89 14.18
N THR A 234 -0.05 -10.71 15.49
CA THR A 234 -0.25 -9.43 16.17
C THR A 234 0.66 -8.33 15.62
N ASN A 235 1.93 -8.64 15.34
CA ASN A 235 2.86 -7.70 14.72
C ASN A 235 2.42 -7.34 13.27
N THR A 236 2.00 -8.33 12.49
CA THR A 236 1.48 -8.13 11.13
C THR A 236 0.24 -7.23 11.14
N GLN A 237 -0.68 -7.45 12.08
CA GLN A 237 -1.87 -6.63 12.23
C GLN A 237 -1.51 -5.17 12.56
N SER A 238 -0.58 -4.94 13.50
CA SER A 238 -0.11 -3.60 13.84
C SER A 238 0.58 -2.90 12.65
N THR A 239 1.35 -3.64 11.84
CA THR A 239 1.97 -3.08 10.63
C THR A 239 0.95 -2.76 9.54
N VAL A 240 -0.11 -3.55 9.38
CA VAL A 240 -1.21 -3.24 8.47
C VAL A 240 -1.93 -1.95 8.90
N GLU A 241 -2.23 -1.81 10.20
CA GLU A 241 -2.84 -0.58 10.73
C GLU A 241 -1.95 0.64 10.50
N ALA A 242 -0.63 0.50 10.66
CA ALA A 242 0.33 1.56 10.35
C ALA A 242 0.38 1.91 8.85
N ILE A 243 0.30 0.91 7.96
CA ILE A 243 0.24 1.13 6.51
C ILE A 243 -1.04 1.87 6.12
N ASP A 244 -2.18 1.50 6.68
CA ASP A 244 -3.45 2.19 6.41
C ASP A 244 -3.42 3.65 6.90
N ALA A 245 -2.81 3.92 8.06
CA ALA A 245 -2.60 5.28 8.55
C ALA A 245 -1.71 6.11 7.59
N ILE A 246 -0.61 5.53 7.10
CA ILE A 246 0.28 6.18 6.13
C ILE A 246 -0.45 6.43 4.81
N LYS A 247 -1.23 5.45 4.33
CA LYS A 247 -2.01 5.58 3.10
C LYS A 247 -3.01 6.74 3.21
N ASN A 248 -3.77 6.81 4.31
CA ASN A 248 -4.71 7.90 4.55
C ASN A 248 -4.01 9.27 4.61
N ALA A 249 -2.83 9.35 5.23
CA ALA A 249 -2.03 10.57 5.25
C ALA A 249 -1.52 10.96 3.85
N ALA A 250 -1.11 9.98 3.04
CA ALA A 250 -0.68 10.21 1.66
C ALA A 250 -1.84 10.69 0.77
N ASP A 251 -3.04 10.13 0.93
CA ASP A 251 -4.24 10.57 0.22
C ASP A 251 -4.65 11.99 0.63
N ALA A 252 -4.55 12.34 1.92
CA ALA A 252 -4.78 13.70 2.41
C ALA A 252 -3.77 14.70 1.83
N LEU A 253 -2.48 14.36 1.85
CA LEU A 253 -1.42 15.19 1.27
C LEU A 253 -1.63 15.39 -0.24
N LYS A 254 -2.04 14.35 -0.96
CA LYS A 254 -2.35 14.45 -2.39
C LYS A 254 -3.47 15.46 -2.65
N ASN A 255 -4.56 15.40 -1.88
CA ASN A 255 -5.66 16.35 -2.02
C ASN A 255 -5.21 17.79 -1.73
N GLU A 256 -4.34 17.99 -0.73
CA GLU A 256 -3.77 19.30 -0.42
C GLU A 256 -2.88 19.83 -1.57
N VAL A 257 -2.03 18.98 -2.15
CA VAL A 257 -1.21 19.34 -3.32
C VAL A 257 -2.08 19.68 -4.54
N ASP A 258 -3.15 18.93 -4.79
CA ASP A 258 -4.10 19.24 -5.87
C ASP A 258 -4.79 20.58 -5.63
N SER A 259 -5.20 20.90 -4.40
CA SER A 259 -5.74 22.22 -4.03
C SER A 259 -4.74 23.35 -4.28
N TYR A 260 -3.49 23.18 -3.85
CA TYR A 260 -2.45 24.19 -4.12
C TYR A 260 -2.21 24.38 -5.62
N ARG A 261 -2.31 23.32 -6.42
CA ARG A 261 -2.18 23.43 -7.88
C ARG A 261 -3.28 24.30 -8.48
N GLU A 262 -4.51 24.20 -7.97
CA GLU A 262 -5.62 25.05 -8.38
C GLU A 262 -5.41 26.51 -7.94
N ASP A 263 -4.99 26.74 -6.69
CA ASP A 263 -4.67 28.08 -6.18
C ASP A 263 -3.56 28.76 -7.00
N PHE A 264 -2.51 28.00 -7.39
CA PHE A 264 -1.44 28.52 -8.24
C PHE A 264 -1.93 28.86 -9.65
N ALA A 265 -2.86 28.09 -10.21
CA ALA A 265 -3.46 28.40 -11.50
C ALA A 265 -4.27 29.71 -11.44
N GLU A 266 -5.08 29.89 -10.38
CA GLU A 266 -5.83 31.15 -10.18
C GLU A 266 -4.89 32.33 -9.93
N PHE A 267 -3.82 32.14 -9.15
CA PHE A 267 -2.81 33.15 -8.91
C PHE A 267 -2.10 33.57 -10.20
N GLN A 268 -1.75 32.62 -11.05
CA GLN A 268 -1.15 32.87 -12.37
C GLN A 268 -2.10 33.69 -13.25
N GLU A 269 -3.39 33.34 -13.29
CA GLU A 269 -4.40 34.11 -14.04
C GLU A 269 -4.53 35.56 -13.52
N LYS A 270 -4.53 35.75 -12.20
CA LYS A 270 -4.52 37.08 -11.58
C LYS A 270 -3.27 37.87 -11.93
N LEU A 271 -2.10 37.23 -11.94
CA LEU A 271 -0.83 37.84 -12.33
C LEU A 271 -0.84 38.29 -13.79
N GLU A 272 -1.34 37.46 -14.69
CA GLU A 272 -1.48 37.80 -16.11
C GLU A 272 -2.42 38.98 -16.31
N LYS A 273 -3.62 38.95 -15.72
CA LYS A 273 -4.56 40.09 -15.75
C LYS A 273 -3.91 41.38 -15.25
N ARG A 274 -3.17 41.32 -14.15
CA ARG A 274 -2.46 42.48 -13.58
C ARG A 274 -1.36 42.97 -14.51
N ASN A 275 -0.57 42.08 -15.10
CA ASN A 275 0.48 42.46 -16.05
C ASN A 275 -0.11 43.10 -17.32
N THR A 276 -1.20 42.56 -17.85
CA THR A 276 -1.93 43.18 -18.97
C THR A 276 -2.44 44.57 -18.59
N ALA A 277 -3.03 44.73 -17.39
CA ALA A 277 -3.47 46.04 -16.90
C ALA A 277 -2.31 47.03 -16.76
N PHE A 278 -1.15 46.61 -16.25
CA PHE A 278 0.04 47.45 -16.18
C PHE A 278 0.58 47.86 -17.56
N SER A 279 0.57 46.95 -18.53
CA SER A 279 0.97 47.25 -19.90
C SER A 279 0.04 48.28 -20.55
N ASN A 280 -1.28 48.14 -20.33
CA ASN A 280 -2.28 49.10 -20.81
C ASN A 280 -2.09 50.46 -20.14
N LEU A 281 -1.95 50.50 -18.80
CA LEU A 281 -1.71 51.73 -18.05
C LEU A 281 -0.44 52.44 -18.52
N ARG A 282 0.63 51.70 -18.79
CA ARG A 282 1.87 52.24 -19.34
C ARG A 282 1.62 52.91 -20.71
N THR A 283 0.89 52.22 -21.60
CA THR A 283 0.54 52.75 -22.92
C THR A 283 -0.33 54.02 -22.80
N ASP A 284 -1.33 54.01 -21.93
CA ASP A 284 -2.19 55.16 -21.66
C ASP A 284 -1.39 56.34 -21.10
N THR A 285 -0.43 56.07 -20.22
CA THR A 285 0.45 57.09 -19.64
C THR A 285 1.37 57.69 -20.70
N GLU A 286 1.97 56.87 -21.56
CA GLU A 286 2.79 57.32 -22.70
C GLU A 286 1.95 58.20 -23.66
N ASN A 287 0.71 57.80 -23.96
CA ASN A 287 -0.23 58.60 -24.76
C ASN A 287 -0.63 59.92 -24.07
N LEU A 288 -0.86 59.89 -22.75
CA LEU A 288 -1.21 61.08 -21.98
C LEU A 288 -0.05 62.09 -21.98
N PHE A 289 1.19 61.62 -21.79
CA PHE A 289 2.38 62.47 -21.89
C PHE A 289 2.54 63.08 -23.28
N ALA A 290 2.39 62.27 -24.35
CA ALA A 290 2.44 62.78 -25.71
C ALA A 290 1.39 63.88 -25.98
N ASN A 291 0.16 63.67 -25.50
CA ASN A 291 -0.92 64.65 -25.60
C ASN A 291 -0.63 65.92 -24.78
N LEU A 292 -0.11 65.79 -23.56
CA LEU A 292 0.23 66.94 -22.71
C LEU A 292 1.35 67.77 -23.33
N THR A 293 2.42 67.14 -23.84
CA THR A 293 3.50 67.84 -24.54
C THR A 293 2.98 68.56 -25.79
N SER A 294 2.08 67.92 -26.56
CA SER A 294 1.44 68.58 -27.71
C SER A 294 0.60 69.78 -27.30
N ARG A 295 -0.16 69.70 -26.20
CA ARG A 295 -0.98 70.81 -25.69
C ARG A 295 -0.15 71.94 -25.09
N GLU A 296 0.96 71.62 -24.44
CA GLU A 296 1.91 72.61 -23.94
C GLU A 296 2.50 73.43 -25.10
N GLN A 297 2.89 72.75 -26.19
CA GLN A 297 3.38 73.41 -27.40
C GLN A 297 2.30 74.30 -28.05
N GLU A 298 1.09 73.79 -28.21
CA GLU A 298 -0.04 74.58 -28.76
C GLU A 298 -0.34 75.82 -27.90
N THR A 299 -0.28 75.69 -26.58
CA THR A 299 -0.50 76.81 -25.65
C THR A 299 0.61 77.86 -25.75
N ALA A 300 1.87 77.43 -25.87
CA ALA A 300 3.01 78.34 -26.06
C ALA A 300 2.88 79.15 -27.36
N ASP A 301 2.47 78.49 -28.45
CA ASP A 301 2.24 79.15 -29.74
C ASP A 301 1.10 80.18 -29.67
N ILE A 302 -0.02 79.85 -29.00
CA ILE A 302 -1.14 80.79 -28.81
C ILE A 302 -0.70 82.02 -28.00
N ILE A 303 0.07 81.84 -26.93
CA ILE A 303 0.56 82.97 -26.10
C ILE A 303 1.48 83.89 -26.91
N ALA A 304 2.38 83.32 -27.73
CA ALA A 304 3.25 84.10 -28.59
C ALA A 304 2.44 84.95 -29.60
N ASN A 305 1.47 84.34 -30.27
CA ASN A 305 0.60 85.02 -31.24
C ASN A 305 -0.26 86.13 -30.59
N ALA A 306 -0.78 85.89 -29.39
CA ALA A 306 -1.59 86.88 -28.68
C ALA A 306 -0.78 88.14 -28.31
N ASN A 307 0.47 87.98 -27.88
CA ASN A 307 1.35 89.10 -27.53
C ASN A 307 1.71 89.96 -28.75
N GLU A 308 1.97 89.36 -29.92
CA GLU A 308 2.22 90.10 -31.15
C GLU A 308 0.99 90.90 -31.59
N MET A 309 -0.20 90.29 -31.50
CA MET A 309 -1.45 90.96 -31.90
C MET A 309 -1.77 92.18 -31.00
N LEU A 310 -1.52 92.08 -29.69
CA LEU A 310 -1.77 93.15 -28.72
C LEU A 310 -0.84 94.37 -28.94
N ALA A 311 0.44 94.10 -29.25
CA ALA A 311 1.41 95.14 -29.59
C ALA A 311 1.05 95.84 -30.92
N GLY A 312 0.68 95.07 -31.94
CA GLY A 312 0.26 95.61 -33.24
C GLY A 312 -1.00 96.48 -33.16
N ALA A 313 -2.03 96.03 -32.43
CA ALA A 313 -3.29 96.75 -32.29
C ALA A 313 -3.14 98.10 -31.57
N THR A 314 -2.26 98.17 -30.56
CA THR A 314 -2.03 99.40 -29.77
C THR A 314 -1.37 100.50 -30.61
N ASN A 315 -0.32 100.15 -31.38
CA ASN A 315 0.38 101.10 -32.26
C ASN A 315 -0.52 101.60 -33.40
N ALA A 316 -1.32 100.71 -33.99
CA ALA A 316 -2.29 101.06 -35.04
C ALA A 316 -3.41 101.99 -34.53
N GLY A 317 -3.90 101.78 -33.29
CA GLY A 317 -4.91 102.63 -32.66
C GLY A 317 -4.43 104.06 -32.43
N LEU A 318 -3.21 104.23 -31.89
CA LEU A 318 -2.56 105.53 -31.69
C LEU A 318 -2.28 106.26 -33.01
N ALA A 319 -1.81 105.56 -34.04
CA ALA A 319 -1.62 106.16 -35.35
C ALA A 319 -2.95 106.66 -35.95
N THR A 320 -4.01 105.86 -35.87
CA THR A 320 -5.32 106.22 -36.43
C THR A 320 -5.89 107.51 -35.81
N THR A 321 -5.69 107.75 -34.51
CA THR A 321 -6.16 108.97 -33.85
C THR A 321 -5.36 110.21 -34.29
N PHE A 322 -4.05 110.09 -34.52
CA PHE A 322 -3.26 111.18 -35.09
C PHE A 322 -3.65 111.50 -36.53
N ASP A 323 -3.86 110.50 -37.40
CA ASP A 323 -4.30 110.73 -38.79
C ASP A 323 -5.65 111.48 -38.85
N LYS A 324 -6.63 111.07 -38.03
CA LYS A 324 -7.91 111.79 -37.92
C LYS A 324 -7.70 113.25 -37.50
N THR A 325 -6.81 113.50 -36.55
CA THR A 325 -6.49 114.86 -36.08
C THR A 325 -5.83 115.69 -37.18
N VAL A 326 -4.91 115.10 -37.95
CA VAL A 326 -4.28 115.72 -39.13
C VAL A 326 -5.32 116.11 -40.17
N LYS A 327 -6.27 115.22 -40.49
CA LYS A 327 -7.32 115.49 -41.48
C LYS A 327 -8.23 116.64 -41.04
N VAL A 328 -8.65 116.67 -39.78
CA VAL A 328 -9.46 117.77 -39.22
C VAL A 328 -8.69 119.10 -39.27
N LEU A 329 -7.41 119.11 -38.88
CA LEU A 329 -6.57 120.31 -38.97
C LEU A 329 -6.36 120.76 -40.41
N SER A 330 -6.17 119.84 -41.35
CA SER A 330 -6.00 120.17 -42.77
C SER A 330 -7.27 120.82 -43.35
N GLY A 331 -8.45 120.35 -42.95
CA GLY A 331 -9.72 120.98 -43.32
C GLY A 331 -9.85 122.39 -42.76
N LYS A 332 -9.54 122.59 -41.47
CA LYS A 332 -9.55 123.91 -40.83
C LYS A 332 -8.50 124.86 -41.42
N LEU A 333 -7.32 124.35 -41.76
CA LEU A 333 -6.26 125.10 -42.41
C LEU A 333 -6.70 125.59 -43.78
N GLY A 334 -7.31 124.73 -44.61
CA GLY A 334 -7.81 125.13 -45.93
C GLY A 334 -8.81 126.29 -45.85
N TRP A 335 -9.71 126.27 -44.86
CA TRP A 335 -10.64 127.37 -44.62
C TRP A 335 -9.93 128.64 -44.14
N ALA A 336 -8.91 128.52 -43.29
CA ALA A 336 -8.09 129.65 -42.85
C ALA A 336 -7.22 130.24 -43.96
N SER A 337 -6.66 129.41 -44.85
CA SER A 337 -5.91 129.85 -46.04
C SER A 337 -6.80 130.70 -46.94
N TRP A 338 -8.04 130.25 -47.15
CA TRP A 338 -9.01 131.00 -47.94
C TRP A 338 -9.31 132.38 -47.34
N GLY A 339 -9.55 132.46 -46.03
CA GLY A 339 -9.72 133.73 -45.32
C GLY A 339 -8.48 134.65 -45.39
N PHE A 340 -7.27 134.07 -45.36
CA PHE A 340 -6.02 134.83 -45.52
C PHE A 340 -5.87 135.42 -46.92
N TYR A 341 -6.10 134.65 -47.99
CA TYR A 341 -6.05 135.22 -49.34
C TYR A 341 -7.13 136.28 -49.57
N PHE A 342 -8.34 136.04 -49.06
CA PHE A 342 -9.43 137.02 -49.13
C PHE A 342 -9.07 138.33 -48.42
N SER A 343 -8.39 138.24 -47.28
CA SER A 343 -7.95 139.42 -46.53
C SER A 343 -6.92 140.27 -47.28
N ILE A 344 -5.93 139.63 -47.92
CA ILE A 344 -4.91 140.31 -48.74
C ILE A 344 -5.56 141.02 -49.94
N LEU A 345 -6.54 140.37 -50.58
CA LEU A 345 -7.27 140.95 -51.70
C LEU A 345 -7.99 142.23 -51.27
N LEU A 346 -8.71 142.17 -50.15
CA LEU A 346 -9.50 143.29 -49.64
C LEU A 346 -8.60 144.46 -49.20
N LEU A 347 -7.46 144.17 -48.58
CA LEU A 347 -6.44 145.16 -48.24
C LEU A 347 -5.85 145.83 -49.48
N SER A 348 -5.54 145.05 -50.52
CA SER A 348 -5.01 145.60 -51.78
C SER A 348 -6.03 146.49 -52.48
N LEU A 349 -7.32 146.09 -52.48
CA LEU A 349 -8.39 146.87 -53.11
C LEU A 349 -8.63 148.20 -52.38
N SER A 350 -8.55 148.18 -51.05
CA SER A 350 -8.68 149.38 -50.20
C SER A 350 -7.53 150.38 -50.40
N ALA A 351 -6.35 149.94 -50.84
CA ALA A 351 -5.16 150.78 -51.00
C ALA A 351 -5.22 151.71 -52.22
N VAL A 352 -5.98 151.31 -53.24
CA VAL A 352 -6.00 151.97 -54.55
C VAL A 352 -6.45 153.44 -54.47
N PRO A 353 -7.55 153.81 -53.79
CA PRO A 353 -8.02 155.19 -53.75
C PRO A 353 -7.03 156.14 -53.09
N LEU A 354 -6.33 155.68 -52.03
CA LEU A 354 -5.31 156.47 -51.34
C LEU A 354 -4.10 156.73 -52.26
N GLY A 355 -3.65 155.70 -52.99
CA GLY A 355 -2.55 155.82 -53.95
C GLY A 355 -2.88 156.82 -55.06
N VAL A 356 -4.09 156.76 -55.62
CA VAL A 356 -4.55 157.70 -56.65
C VAL A 356 -4.67 159.13 -56.12
N TYR A 357 -5.22 159.31 -54.91
CA TYR A 357 -5.39 160.64 -54.29
C TYR A 357 -4.05 161.35 -54.02
N MET A 358 -3.07 160.63 -53.47
CA MET A 358 -1.72 161.17 -53.24
C MET A 358 -1.00 161.56 -54.54
N LEU A 359 -1.18 160.77 -55.61
CA LEU A 359 -0.59 161.07 -56.91
C LEU A 359 -1.23 162.30 -57.56
N ALA A 360 -2.55 162.46 -57.46
CA ALA A 360 -3.27 163.60 -58.03
C ALA A 360 -2.97 164.94 -57.32
N ALA A 361 -2.64 164.92 -56.02
CA ALA A 361 -2.31 166.12 -55.26
C ALA A 361 -0.91 166.72 -55.54
N THR A 362 -0.04 165.98 -56.23
CA THR A 362 1.36 166.39 -56.50
C THR A 362 1.61 166.81 -57.95
N ILE A 363 0.63 166.64 -58.84
CA ILE A 363 0.73 166.98 -60.27
C ILE A 363 -0.52 167.77 -60.64
N ASP A 364 -0.38 169.03 -61.09
CA ASP A 364 -1.50 169.86 -61.53
C ASP A 364 -2.09 169.30 -62.83
N LEU A 365 -3.08 168.42 -62.68
CA LEU A 365 -3.83 167.78 -63.76
C LEU A 365 -5.03 168.63 -64.20
N SER A 366 -4.89 169.95 -64.23
CA SER A 366 -5.97 170.86 -64.67
C SER A 366 -6.24 170.83 -66.17
N GLN A 367 -5.59 169.96 -66.97
CA GLN A 367 -6.05 169.64 -68.31
C GLN A 367 -6.08 168.14 -68.59
N SER A 368 -7.23 167.70 -69.10
CA SER A 368 -7.55 166.41 -69.73
C SER A 368 -8.21 165.35 -68.84
N THR A 369 -9.50 165.60 -68.60
CA THR A 369 -10.58 164.63 -68.42
C THR A 369 -10.69 163.64 -69.58
N ASN A 370 -10.82 162.34 -69.27
CA ASN A 370 -11.96 161.49 -69.68
C ASN A 370 -11.73 160.04 -69.23
N GLY A 371 -12.55 159.54 -68.29
CA GLY A 371 -12.68 158.10 -68.02
C GLY A 371 -12.85 157.68 -66.57
N LEU A 372 -12.73 158.57 -65.59
CA LEU A 372 -12.91 158.25 -64.17
C LEU A 372 -14.06 159.07 -63.56
N PRO A 373 -14.92 158.49 -62.69
CA PRO A 373 -16.14 159.12 -62.19
C PRO A 373 -15.88 160.15 -61.06
N PHE A 374 -14.66 160.67 -60.96
CA PHE A 374 -14.26 161.57 -59.88
C PHE A 374 -13.71 162.88 -60.46
N SER A 375 -14.40 163.98 -60.16
CA SER A 375 -13.91 165.35 -60.36
C SER A 375 -12.90 165.67 -59.26
N ILE A 376 -11.61 165.71 -59.59
CA ILE A 376 -10.55 166.07 -58.64
C ILE A 376 -10.24 167.55 -58.85
N GLN A 377 -10.76 168.41 -57.96
CA GLN A 377 -10.47 169.83 -57.98
C GLN A 377 -9.08 170.06 -57.37
N SER A 378 -8.15 170.65 -58.12
CA SER A 378 -6.82 170.99 -57.60
C SER A 378 -6.95 172.14 -56.61
N GLY A 379 -6.71 171.84 -55.33
CA GLY A 379 -6.81 172.82 -54.27
C GLY A 379 -6.66 172.18 -52.89
N ASN A 380 -5.50 172.42 -52.27
CA ASN A 380 -5.12 172.13 -50.88
C ASN A 380 -5.40 170.71 -50.35
N LEU A 381 -4.33 170.01 -49.94
CA LEU A 381 -4.40 168.78 -49.15
C LEU A 381 -5.28 169.03 -47.92
N ASN A 382 -6.52 168.54 -47.97
CA ASN A 382 -7.37 168.57 -46.80
C ASN A 382 -6.90 167.43 -45.88
N PRO A 383 -6.28 167.70 -44.72
CA PRO A 383 -5.78 166.63 -43.84
C PRO A 383 -6.91 165.70 -43.40
N ALA A 384 -8.16 166.19 -43.38
CA ALA A 384 -9.34 165.41 -43.05
C ALA A 384 -9.60 164.24 -44.03
N THR A 385 -9.40 164.42 -45.34
CA THR A 385 -9.67 163.37 -46.33
C THR A 385 -8.60 162.28 -46.30
N THR A 386 -7.32 162.63 -46.18
CA THR A 386 -6.24 161.63 -46.07
C THR A 386 -6.37 160.76 -44.81
N VAL A 387 -6.71 161.37 -43.66
CA VAL A 387 -6.92 160.63 -42.41
C VAL A 387 -8.16 159.72 -42.52
N ALA A 388 -9.23 160.17 -43.17
CA ALA A 388 -10.42 159.34 -43.39
C ALA A 388 -10.13 158.11 -44.27
N LEU A 389 -9.35 158.27 -45.35
CA LEU A 389 -8.94 157.13 -46.18
C LEU A 389 -8.00 156.17 -45.44
N PHE A 390 -7.08 156.68 -44.61
CA PHE A 390 -6.21 155.83 -43.80
C PHE A 390 -7.01 155.05 -42.72
N LEU A 391 -8.00 155.71 -42.11
CA LEU A 391 -8.91 155.08 -41.14
C LEU A 391 -9.70 153.92 -41.77
N LEU A 392 -10.05 154.03 -43.06
CA LEU A 392 -10.74 152.98 -43.81
C LEU A 392 -9.87 151.73 -44.04
N MET A 393 -8.54 151.87 -44.03
CA MET A 393 -7.61 150.74 -44.18
C MET A 393 -7.40 149.95 -42.89
N VAL A 394 -7.57 150.57 -41.72
CA VAL A 394 -7.30 149.95 -40.42
C VAL A 394 -8.00 148.59 -40.24
N PRO A 395 -9.31 148.44 -40.57
CA PRO A 395 -9.99 147.14 -40.48
C PRO A 395 -9.36 146.07 -41.37
N THR A 396 -8.92 146.45 -42.57
CA THR A 396 -8.38 145.52 -43.58
C THR A 396 -6.98 145.01 -43.20
N ILE A 397 -6.16 145.89 -42.61
CA ILE A 397 -4.82 145.57 -42.10
C ILE A 397 -4.93 144.61 -40.91
N TRP A 398 -5.88 144.88 -40.01
CA TRP A 398 -6.13 144.02 -38.86
C TRP A 398 -6.59 142.62 -39.28
N LEU A 399 -7.55 142.54 -40.21
CA LEU A 399 -8.07 141.27 -40.71
C LEU A 399 -6.99 140.44 -41.39
N THR A 400 -6.13 141.06 -42.19
CA THR A 400 -5.01 140.38 -42.86
C THR A 400 -3.99 139.83 -41.88
N ARG A 401 -3.62 140.64 -40.87
CA ARG A 401 -2.70 140.20 -39.81
C ARG A 401 -3.28 139.03 -39.01
N PHE A 402 -4.57 139.08 -38.68
CA PHE A 402 -5.25 138.01 -37.96
C PHE A 402 -5.32 136.71 -38.79
N ALA A 403 -5.68 136.80 -40.07
CA ALA A 403 -5.77 135.64 -40.94
C ALA A 403 -4.39 134.98 -41.19
N ALA A 404 -3.32 135.78 -41.31
CA ALA A 404 -1.94 135.28 -41.42
C ALA A 404 -1.54 134.47 -40.18
N ALA A 405 -1.78 135.02 -38.99
CA ALA A 405 -1.45 134.38 -37.72
C ALA A 405 -2.21 133.06 -37.55
N ARG A 406 -3.51 133.05 -37.89
CA ARG A 406 -4.35 131.85 -37.81
C ARG A 406 -3.92 130.75 -38.78
N HIS A 407 -3.55 131.11 -40.01
CA HIS A 407 -3.04 130.17 -41.00
C HIS A 407 -1.72 129.53 -40.54
N HIS A 408 -0.79 130.35 -40.05
CA HIS A 408 0.51 129.88 -39.59
C HIS A 408 0.39 128.93 -38.39
N GLN A 409 -0.45 129.26 -37.40
CA GLN A 409 -0.70 128.41 -36.24
C GLN A 409 -1.27 127.04 -36.64
N LEU A 410 -2.26 127.01 -37.54
CA LEU A 410 -2.86 125.75 -37.99
C LEU A 410 -1.90 124.90 -38.83
N PHE A 411 -1.01 125.51 -39.61
CA PHE A 411 -0.02 124.79 -40.40
C PHE A 411 1.01 124.08 -39.52
N GLN A 412 1.59 124.79 -38.54
CA GLN A 412 2.53 124.18 -37.59
C GLN A 412 1.87 123.07 -36.76
N LEU A 413 0.62 123.28 -36.33
CA LEU A 413 -0.13 122.27 -35.60
C LEU A 413 -0.28 121.00 -36.45
N LYS A 414 -0.57 121.13 -37.75
CA LYS A 414 -0.74 119.99 -38.67
C LYS A 414 0.57 119.21 -38.83
N GLU A 415 1.68 119.89 -39.04
CA GLU A 415 3.00 119.27 -39.23
C GLU A 415 3.41 118.45 -38.00
N HIS A 416 3.20 118.99 -36.79
CA HIS A 416 3.46 118.25 -35.56
C HIS A 416 2.59 116.99 -35.41
N TYR A 417 1.30 117.05 -35.76
CA TYR A 417 0.45 115.86 -35.71
C TYR A 417 0.77 114.84 -36.81
N GLN A 418 1.26 115.27 -37.98
CA GLN A 418 1.74 114.38 -39.02
C GLN A 418 3.02 113.64 -38.60
N PHE A 419 3.96 114.33 -37.96
CA PHE A 419 5.14 113.72 -37.40
C PHE A 419 4.78 112.65 -36.35
N LYS A 420 3.84 112.97 -35.45
CA LYS A 420 3.34 112.01 -34.44
C LYS A 420 2.70 110.78 -35.08
N TYR A 421 1.94 110.95 -36.15
CA TYR A 421 1.36 109.85 -36.91
C TYR A 421 2.42 108.91 -37.49
N SER A 422 3.40 109.46 -38.21
CA SER A 422 4.48 108.64 -38.81
C SER A 422 5.32 107.95 -37.74
N LEU A 423 5.59 108.64 -36.63
CA LEU A 423 6.35 108.07 -35.53
C LEU A 423 5.60 106.90 -34.89
N ALA A 424 4.29 107.05 -34.63
CA ALA A 424 3.44 106.00 -34.06
C ALA A 424 3.33 104.75 -34.96
N MET A 425 3.28 104.91 -36.29
CA MET A 425 3.28 103.78 -37.24
C MET A 425 4.64 103.08 -37.33
N ALA A 426 5.74 103.82 -37.19
CA ALA A 426 7.09 103.28 -37.39
C ALA A 426 7.67 102.56 -36.14
N VAL A 427 7.10 102.78 -34.94
CA VAL A 427 7.60 102.19 -33.68
C VAL A 427 7.74 100.68 -33.76
N ASP A 428 6.72 100.00 -34.29
CA ASP A 428 6.72 98.54 -34.38
C ASP A 428 7.84 98.03 -35.30
N GLY A 429 8.04 98.72 -36.43
CA GLY A 429 9.15 98.45 -37.36
C GLY A 429 10.52 98.66 -36.72
N PHE A 430 10.70 99.73 -35.94
CA PHE A 430 11.97 100.00 -35.27
C PHE A 430 12.27 99.00 -34.14
N LYS A 431 11.26 98.58 -33.38
CA LYS A 431 11.42 97.51 -32.36
C LYS A 431 11.81 96.18 -33.00
N LYS A 432 11.24 95.84 -34.16
CA LYS A 432 11.59 94.62 -34.91
C LYS A 432 13.00 94.68 -35.51
N GLN A 433 13.44 95.83 -36.03
CA GLN A 433 14.76 95.99 -36.65
C GLN A 433 15.91 96.14 -35.64
N SER A 434 15.62 96.51 -34.39
CA SER A 434 16.65 96.67 -33.34
C SER A 434 16.12 96.19 -31.98
N PRO A 435 16.00 94.86 -31.77
CA PRO A 435 15.41 94.28 -30.55
C PRO A 435 16.14 94.70 -29.26
N ARG A 436 17.45 94.91 -29.36
CA ARG A 436 18.32 95.32 -28.25
C ARG A 436 18.00 96.72 -27.70
N TYR A 437 17.35 97.58 -28.49
CA TYR A 437 16.99 98.95 -28.11
C TYR A 437 15.47 99.18 -28.09
N ALA A 438 14.69 98.10 -28.00
CA ALA A 438 13.23 98.16 -28.13
C ALA A 438 12.57 99.03 -27.06
N ASP A 439 13.12 99.02 -25.84
CA ASP A 439 12.60 99.78 -24.71
C ASP A 439 12.97 101.27 -24.82
N GLU A 440 14.20 101.58 -25.24
CA GLU A 440 14.63 102.95 -25.50
C GLU A 440 13.86 103.58 -26.67
N VAL A 441 13.62 102.82 -27.74
CA VAL A 441 12.79 103.25 -28.88
C VAL A 441 11.34 103.51 -28.43
N ALA A 442 10.78 102.66 -27.56
CA ALA A 442 9.45 102.88 -27.00
C ALA A 442 9.39 104.15 -26.14
N ALA A 443 10.38 104.34 -25.25
CA ALA A 443 10.46 105.47 -24.33
C ALA A 443 10.62 106.80 -25.07
N VAL A 444 11.54 106.88 -26.04
CA VAL A 444 11.75 108.07 -26.87
C VAL A 444 10.50 108.38 -27.69
N THR A 445 9.83 107.37 -28.23
CA THR A 445 8.59 107.59 -28.97
C THR A 445 7.48 108.11 -28.05
N PHE A 446 7.28 107.50 -26.88
CA PHE A 446 6.27 107.93 -25.93
C PHE A 446 6.48 109.37 -25.47
N GLN A 447 7.73 109.76 -25.17
CA GLN A 447 8.09 111.13 -24.79
C GLN A 447 7.75 112.14 -25.90
N ASN A 448 8.01 111.79 -27.17
CA ASN A 448 7.68 112.66 -28.30
C ASN A 448 6.17 112.71 -28.60
N LEU A 449 5.43 111.64 -28.33
CA LEU A 449 3.98 111.58 -28.54
C LEU A 449 3.19 112.29 -27.43
N SER A 450 3.68 112.29 -26.18
CA SER A 450 2.98 112.88 -25.03
C SER A 450 3.01 114.42 -24.99
N PHE A 451 3.97 115.05 -25.67
CA PHE A 451 4.11 116.51 -25.68
C PHE A 451 2.94 117.22 -26.39
N ASN A 452 2.30 118.23 -25.78
CA ASN A 452 1.21 118.98 -26.43
C ASN A 452 1.75 120.03 -27.43
N PRO A 453 1.47 119.92 -28.75
CA PRO A 453 1.98 120.86 -29.74
C PRO A 453 1.53 122.31 -29.54
N ALA A 454 0.39 122.54 -28.87
CA ALA A 454 -0.14 123.88 -28.62
C ALA A 454 0.74 124.71 -27.67
N ASP A 455 1.49 124.07 -26.76
CA ASP A 455 2.30 124.76 -25.75
C ASP A 455 3.56 125.41 -26.35
N LYS A 456 4.05 124.94 -27.51
CA LYS A 456 5.16 125.61 -28.24
C LYS A 456 4.70 126.81 -29.07
N LEU A 457 3.41 126.90 -29.40
CA LEU A 457 2.86 127.96 -30.22
C LEU A 457 2.48 129.22 -29.42
N SER A 458 2.35 129.13 -28.09
CA SER A 458 2.07 130.27 -27.21
C SER A 458 3.33 131.04 -26.79
N GLY A 459 4.53 130.46 -26.99
CA GLY A 459 5.81 131.08 -26.66
C GLY A 459 6.41 131.85 -27.82
N LYS A 460 6.36 133.20 -27.74
CA LYS A 460 6.90 134.21 -28.67
C LYS A 460 6.03 134.54 -29.90
N GLY A 461 5.32 135.67 -29.83
CA GLY A 461 4.95 136.44 -31.03
C GLY A 461 3.52 136.98 -31.18
N ALA A 462 2.66 136.93 -30.16
CA ALA A 462 1.30 137.48 -30.24
C ALA A 462 0.90 138.20 -28.95
N VAL A 463 1.54 139.34 -28.68
CA VAL A 463 1.01 140.36 -27.75
C VAL A 463 -0.25 140.92 -28.41
N SER A 464 -1.42 140.59 -27.87
CA SER A 464 -2.67 141.30 -28.14
C SER A 464 -2.61 142.64 -27.40
N ASP A 465 -1.75 143.54 -27.88
CA ASP A 465 -1.84 144.94 -27.52
C ASP A 465 -3.04 145.50 -28.27
N HIS A 466 -4.07 145.89 -27.51
CA HIS A 466 -5.31 146.44 -28.04
C HIS A 466 -5.03 147.68 -28.93
N PRO A 467 -5.78 147.86 -30.03
CA PRO A 467 -5.51 148.93 -30.98
C PRO A 467 -6.01 150.26 -30.40
N ASN A 468 -5.07 151.19 -30.17
CA ASN A 468 -5.23 152.59 -29.75
C ASN A 468 -5.43 152.89 -28.25
N ARG A 469 -4.31 153.28 -27.59
CA ARG A 469 -4.24 153.93 -26.26
C ARG A 469 -5.04 155.25 -26.14
N LEU A 470 -5.46 155.82 -27.28
CA LEU A 470 -6.20 157.08 -27.33
C LEU A 470 -7.69 156.86 -27.03
N LEU A 471 -8.23 155.68 -27.38
CA LEU A 471 -9.62 155.29 -27.12
C LEU A 471 -9.84 154.92 -25.65
N THR A 472 -8.88 154.26 -25.00
CA THR A 472 -8.91 154.01 -23.55
C THR A 472 -8.84 155.30 -22.74
N LYS A 473 -8.07 156.31 -23.17
CA LYS A 473 -8.00 157.61 -22.49
C LYS A 473 -9.29 158.45 -22.59
N ILE A 474 -10.04 158.34 -23.69
CA ILE A 474 -11.31 159.07 -23.85
C ILE A 474 -12.45 158.39 -23.07
N MET A 475 -12.44 157.06 -22.97
CA MET A 475 -13.44 156.32 -22.18
C MET A 475 -13.28 156.51 -20.67
N ASP A 476 -12.04 156.60 -20.15
CA ASP A 476 -11.77 156.93 -18.75
C ASP A 476 -12.25 158.35 -18.37
N GLN A 477 -12.15 159.32 -19.29
CA GLN A 477 -12.51 160.72 -19.02
C GLN A 477 -14.03 160.98 -19.10
N PHE A 478 -14.79 160.07 -19.74
CA PHE A 478 -16.25 160.09 -19.79
C PHE A 478 -16.92 159.08 -18.84
N GLY A 479 -16.15 158.46 -17.94
CA GLY A 479 -16.68 157.69 -16.82
C GLY A 479 -17.53 156.49 -17.25
N MET A 480 -17.15 155.84 -18.36
CA MET A 480 -17.71 154.55 -18.75
C MET A 480 -16.60 153.60 -19.19
N ASN A 481 -16.67 152.40 -18.61
CA ASN A 481 -16.31 151.08 -19.15
C ASN A 481 -14.94 150.46 -18.80
N GLU A 482 -14.83 149.13 -18.63
CA GLU A 482 -15.80 148.02 -18.83
C GLU A 482 -15.43 146.74 -18.04
N ASN A 483 -14.96 146.87 -16.80
CA ASN A 483 -15.19 145.80 -15.83
C ASN A 483 -16.49 146.17 -15.14
N GLY A 484 -17.57 145.43 -15.42
CA GLY A 484 -18.88 145.58 -14.78
C GLY A 484 -18.86 145.27 -13.29
N GLU A 485 -18.12 146.06 -12.51
CA GLU A 485 -18.28 146.27 -11.09
C GLU A 485 -18.90 147.66 -10.90
N SER A 486 -20.06 147.73 -10.25
CA SER A 486 -20.68 148.99 -9.88
C SER A 486 -19.99 149.58 -8.66
N LYS A 487 -19.52 150.82 -8.80
CA LYS A 487 -19.22 151.87 -7.80
C LYS A 487 -18.75 151.50 -6.40
#